data_AF-A0A972QWC0-F1
#
_entry.id   AF-A0A972QWC0-F1
#
_cell.length_a   1.000
_cell.length_b   1.000
_cell.length_c   1.000
_cell.angle_alpha   90.00
_cell.angle_beta   90.00
_cell.angle_gamma   90.00
#
_symmetry.space_group_name_H-M   'P 1'
#
loop_
_entity.id
_entity.type
_entity.pdbx_description
1 polymer ?
#
loop_
_entity_poly.entity_id
_entity_poly.type
_entity_poly.pdbx_seq_one_letter_code
_entity_poly.pdbx_strand_id
1 'polypeptide(L)'
;MVRTLVRKYPTNWRPENPASVLVLESLFKDMGIGVGDTQLDHAALEATRKYCIDAIIEAVCSGFDLGIGHVEHLAKMYHDGYVAGWKDCEENVSFR
;
A
#
# COMPACT_ATOMS: atom_id res chain seq x y z
N MET A 1 -21.15 -7.30 4.93
CA MET A 1 -20.88 -7.07 3.49
C MET A 1 -19.40 -6.79 3.32
N VAL A 2 -18.64 -7.67 2.67
CA VAL A 2 -17.23 -7.45 2.35
C VAL A 2 -17.16 -6.53 1.13
N ARG A 3 -16.54 -5.35 1.27
CA ARG A 3 -16.29 -4.45 0.13
C ARG A 3 -15.05 -4.99 -0.61
N THR A 4 -15.24 -5.63 -1.75
CA THR A 4 -14.16 -6.11 -2.61
C THR A 4 -13.73 -5.00 -3.56
N LEU A 5 -12.43 -4.75 -3.69
CA LEU A 5 -11.88 -3.69 -4.56
C LEU A 5 -12.17 -4.04 -6.02
N VAL A 6 -12.12 -5.33 -6.33
CA VAL A 6 -12.35 -5.91 -7.66
C VAL A 6 -13.82 -5.85 -8.08
N ARG A 7 -14.78 -5.91 -7.14
CA ARG A 7 -16.22 -6.03 -7.47
C ARG A 7 -16.92 -4.68 -7.68
N LYS A 8 -16.29 -3.58 -7.26
CA LYS A 8 -16.85 -2.21 -7.40
C LYS A 8 -16.46 -1.53 -8.71
N TYR A 9 -15.63 -2.16 -9.54
CA TYR A 9 -15.24 -1.63 -10.84
C TYR A 9 -15.58 -2.63 -11.96
N PRO A 10 -16.09 -2.10 -13.09
CA PRO A 10 -16.56 -2.91 -14.20
C PRO A 10 -15.36 -3.65 -14.80
N THR A 11 -15.61 -4.83 -15.38
CA THR A 11 -15.08 -5.50 -16.59
C THR A 11 -13.88 -4.91 -17.40
N ASN A 12 -13.14 -3.94 -16.89
CA ASN A 12 -12.22 -3.02 -17.55
C ASN A 12 -10.90 -2.85 -16.76
N TRP A 13 -10.64 -3.64 -15.71
CA TRP A 13 -9.29 -3.73 -15.15
C TRP A 13 -8.38 -4.25 -16.25
N ARG A 14 -7.30 -3.52 -16.54
CA ARG A 14 -6.26 -3.93 -17.49
C ARG A 14 -4.92 -3.90 -16.75
N PRO A 15 -3.96 -4.79 -17.08
CA PRO A 15 -2.59 -4.69 -16.56
C PRO A 15 -1.96 -3.31 -16.82
N GLU A 16 -2.39 -2.66 -17.91
CA GLU A 16 -2.01 -1.31 -18.34
C GLU A 16 -2.59 -0.20 -17.44
N ASN A 17 -3.64 -0.50 -16.67
CA ASN A 17 -4.34 0.38 -15.75
C ASN A 17 -4.66 -0.39 -14.45
N PRO A 18 -3.63 -0.67 -13.61
CA PRO A 18 -3.85 -1.23 -12.28
C PRO A 18 -4.76 -0.28 -11.50
N ALA A 19 -5.47 -0.80 -10.48
CA ALA A 19 -6.46 -0.06 -9.68
C ALA A 19 -6.08 1.43 -9.54
N SER A 20 -6.96 2.33 -9.98
CA SER A 20 -6.67 3.77 -10.11
C SER A 20 -5.88 4.23 -8.89
N VAL A 21 -4.68 4.79 -9.10
CA VAL A 21 -3.78 5.29 -8.04
C VAL A 21 -4.54 6.16 -7.04
N LEU A 22 -5.57 6.88 -7.50
CA LEU A 22 -6.49 7.69 -6.67
C LEU A 22 -7.24 6.88 -5.60
N VAL A 23 -7.58 5.62 -5.88
CA VAL A 23 -8.24 4.72 -4.91
C VAL A 23 -7.26 4.29 -3.83
N LEU A 24 -6.02 3.95 -4.20
CA LEU A 24 -4.97 3.65 -3.23
C LEU A 24 -4.64 4.88 -2.38
N GLU A 25 -4.55 6.06 -2.99
CA GLU A 25 -4.32 7.31 -2.27
C GLU A 25 -5.44 7.66 -1.30
N SER A 26 -6.71 7.50 -1.71
CA SER A 26 -7.84 7.68 -0.81
C SER A 26 -7.79 6.67 0.34
N LEU A 27 -7.43 5.42 0.06
CA LEU A 27 -7.33 4.35 1.05
C LEU A 27 -6.21 4.62 2.06
N PHE A 28 -5.03 5.04 1.60
CA PHE A 28 -3.93 5.43 2.48
C PHE A 28 -4.31 6.62 3.36
N LYS A 29 -4.98 7.62 2.79
CA LYS A 29 -5.48 8.76 3.54
C LYS A 29 -6.47 8.36 4.64
N ASP A 30 -7.43 7.49 4.33
CA ASP A 30 -8.42 6.99 5.31
C ASP A 30 -7.75 6.17 6.43
N MET A 31 -6.64 5.50 6.11
CA MET A 31 -5.83 4.73 7.07
C MET A 31 -4.84 5.58 7.89
N GLY A 32 -4.66 6.85 7.53
CA GLY A 32 -3.64 7.71 8.14
C GLY A 32 -2.20 7.41 7.68
N ILE A 33 -2.02 6.65 6.59
CA ILE A 33 -0.71 6.36 5.99
C ILE A 33 -0.23 7.58 5.21
N GLY A 34 1.01 8.02 5.46
CA GLY A 34 1.61 9.17 4.78
C GLY A 34 1.01 10.53 5.18
N VAL A 35 0.41 10.63 6.39
CA VAL A 35 -0.11 11.90 6.95
C VAL A 35 1.00 12.75 7.57
N GLY A 36 2.18 12.17 7.80
CA GLY A 36 3.34 12.92 8.27
C GLY A 36 4.09 13.61 7.13
N ASP A 37 4.74 14.74 7.46
CA ASP A 37 5.51 15.57 6.52
C ASP A 37 7.02 15.25 6.57
N THR A 38 7.42 14.13 7.17
CA THR A 38 8.83 13.76 7.25
C THR A 38 9.31 13.10 5.96
N GLN A 39 10.61 13.19 5.66
CA GLN A 39 11.21 12.48 4.54
C GLN A 39 11.01 10.96 4.65
N LEU A 40 11.00 10.44 5.88
CA LEU A 40 10.68 9.05 6.17
C LEU A 40 9.24 8.70 5.82
N ASP A 41 8.27 9.53 6.19
CA ASP A 41 6.85 9.28 5.89
C ASP A 41 6.60 9.25 4.38
N HIS A 42 7.23 10.16 3.63
CA HIS A 42 7.15 10.16 2.17
C HIS A 42 7.78 8.89 1.56
N ALA A 43 8.96 8.47 2.04
CA ALA A 43 9.61 7.25 1.58
C ALA A 43 8.81 5.99 1.92
N ALA A 44 8.27 5.91 3.14
CA ALA A 44 7.42 4.82 3.59
C ALA A 44 6.11 4.75 2.78
N LEU A 45 5.50 5.89 2.49
CA LEU A 45 4.31 5.98 1.62
C LEU A 45 4.60 5.49 0.21
N GLU A 46 5.70 5.92 -0.40
CA GLU A 46 6.08 5.50 -1.76
C GLU A 46 6.37 4.00 -1.83
N ALA A 47 7.13 3.47 -0.86
CA ALA A 47 7.43 2.05 -0.78
C ALA A 47 6.15 1.22 -0.56
N THR A 48 5.26 1.65 0.34
CA THR A 48 3.97 1.01 0.61
C THR A 48 3.06 1.02 -0.62
N ARG A 49 3.02 2.16 -1.35
CA ARG A 49 2.27 2.29 -2.59
C ARG A 49 2.75 1.28 -3.63
N LYS A 50 4.06 1.20 -3.86
CA LYS A 50 4.65 0.26 -4.82
C LYS A 50 4.30 -1.18 -4.45
N TYR A 51 4.48 -1.56 -3.18
CA TYR A 51 4.15 -2.89 -2.69
C TYR A 51 2.68 -3.26 -2.91
N CYS A 52 1.75 -2.35 -2.60
CA CYS A 52 0.31 -2.59 -2.81
C CYS A 52 -0.04 -2.75 -4.29
N ILE A 53 0.59 -1.98 -5.18
CA ILE A 53 0.39 -2.11 -6.63
C ILE A 53 0.89 -3.47 -7.12
N ASP A 54 2.08 -3.88 -6.70
CA ASP A 54 2.67 -5.17 -7.07
C ASP A 54 1.77 -6.34 -6.61
N ALA A 55 1.26 -6.28 -5.37
CA ALA A 55 0.34 -7.29 -4.84
C ALA A 55 -1.00 -7.34 -5.58
N ILE A 56 -1.54 -6.19 -6.00
CA ILE A 56 -2.75 -6.12 -6.83
C ILE A 56 -2.49 -6.73 -8.21
N ILE A 57 -1.35 -6.42 -8.83
CA ILE A 57 -0.97 -6.98 -10.13
C ILE A 57 -0.82 -8.49 -10.02
N GLU A 58 -0.11 -8.99 -9.01
CA GLU A 58 0.08 -10.43 -8.78
C GLU A 58 -1.25 -11.15 -8.61
N ALA A 59 -2.11 -10.66 -7.73
CA ALA A 59 -3.41 -11.28 -7.48
C ALA A 59 -4.25 -11.37 -8.75
N VAL A 60 -4.27 -10.32 -9.57
CA VAL A 60 -5.03 -10.37 -10.81
C VAL A 60 -4.40 -11.29 -11.86
N CYS A 61 -3.08 -11.28 -12.02
CA CYS A 61 -2.37 -12.21 -12.90
C CYS A 61 -2.59 -13.67 -12.48
N SER A 62 -2.76 -13.94 -11.18
CA SER A 62 -3.04 -15.26 -10.65
C SER A 62 -4.53 -15.63 -10.59
N GLY A 63 -5.43 -14.73 -11.00
CA GLY A 63 -6.89 -14.96 -10.99
C GLY A 63 -7.52 -14.93 -9.60
N PHE A 64 -6.85 -14.34 -8.60
CA PHE A 64 -7.37 -14.15 -7.25
C PHE A 64 -8.06 -12.79 -7.10
N ASP A 65 -9.22 -12.80 -6.44
CA ASP A 65 -9.91 -11.58 -6.05
C ASP A 65 -9.31 -10.98 -4.78
N LEU A 66 -8.73 -9.79 -4.89
CA LEU A 66 -8.20 -9.06 -3.74
C LEU A 66 -9.27 -8.14 -3.11
N GLY A 67 -9.63 -8.40 -1.86
CA GLY A 67 -10.55 -7.54 -1.10
C GLY A 67 -9.92 -6.22 -0.66
N ILE A 68 -10.73 -5.16 -0.44
CA ILE A 68 -10.23 -3.88 0.08
C ILE A 68 -9.53 -4.08 1.42
N GLY A 69 -10.15 -4.84 2.32
CA GLY A 69 -9.56 -5.14 3.63
C GLY A 69 -8.23 -5.89 3.57
N HIS A 70 -7.96 -6.61 2.48
CA HIS A 70 -6.65 -7.24 2.29
C HIS A 70 -5.59 -6.21 1.89
N VAL A 71 -5.92 -5.27 1.00
CA VAL A 71 -5.05 -4.13 0.66
C VAL A 71 -4.78 -3.28 1.90
N GLU A 72 -5.79 -2.97 2.70
CA GLU A 72 -5.64 -2.21 3.95
C GLU A 72 -4.68 -2.93 4.92
N HIS A 73 -4.85 -4.24 5.08
CA HIS A 73 -3.97 -5.01 5.96
C HIS A 73 -2.51 -5.03 5.46
N LEU A 74 -2.31 -5.27 4.17
CA LEU A 74 -0.98 -5.25 3.54
C LEU A 74 -0.31 -3.88 3.66
N ALA A 75 -1.06 -2.81 3.35
CA ALA A 75 -0.57 -1.43 3.42
C ALA A 75 -0.11 -1.08 4.83
N LYS A 76 -0.92 -1.43 5.85
CA LYS A 76 -0.59 -1.16 7.25
C LYS A 76 0.64 -1.94 7.72
N MET A 77 0.66 -3.25 7.48
CA MET A 77 1.76 -4.12 7.88
C MET A 77 3.10 -3.68 7.26
N TYR A 78 3.08 -3.37 5.96
CA TYR A 78 4.28 -2.95 5.25
C TYR A 78 4.75 -1.56 5.69
N HIS A 79 3.83 -0.60 5.81
CA HIS A 79 4.16 0.75 6.25
C HIS A 79 4.73 0.76 7.68
N ASP A 80 4.06 0.10 8.62
CA ASP A 80 4.50 0.03 10.02
C ASP A 80 5.88 -0.67 10.12
N GLY A 81 6.10 -1.72 9.33
CA GLY A 81 7.39 -2.41 9.24
C GLY A 81 8.51 -1.55 8.64
N TYR A 82 8.22 -0.78 7.60
CA TYR A 82 9.19 0.13 6.97
C TYR A 82 9.63 1.22 7.96
N VAL A 83 8.68 1.85 8.64
CA VAL A 83 8.96 2.90 9.64
C VAL A 83 9.74 2.33 10.82
N ALA A 84 9.40 1.13 11.30
CA ALA A 84 10.14 0.47 12.37
C ALA A 84 11.59 0.16 11.97
N GLY A 85 11.79 -0.47 10.81
CA GLY A 85 13.12 -0.81 10.32
C GLY A 85 14.00 0.41 10.01
N TRP A 86 13.41 1.55 9.63
CA TRP A 86 14.16 2.80 9.47
C TRP A 86 14.65 3.35 10.81
N LYS A 87 13.81 3.35 11.84
CA LYS A 87 14.19 3.79 13.19
C LYS A 87 15.34 2.95 13.75
N ASP A 88 15.30 1.63 13.53
CA ASP A 88 16.39 0.74 13.91
C ASP A 88 17.69 1.08 13.17
N CYS A 89 17.61 1.51 11.90
CA CYS A 89 18.79 1.95 11.13
C CYS A 89 19.36 3.28 11.64
N GLU A 90 18.53 4.27 11.96
CA GLU A 90 19.00 5.56 12.49
C GLU A 90 19.64 5.42 13.88
N GLU A 91 19.02 4.62 14.77
CA GLU A 91 19.59 4.35 16.09
C GLU A 91 20.93 3.63 16.01
N ASN A 92 21.12 2.71 15.06
CA ASN A 92 22.39 2.00 14.89
C ASN A 92 23.48 2.82 14.17
N VAL A 93 23.13 3.90 13.46
CA VAL A 93 24.08 4.77 12.77
C VAL A 93 24.56 5.93 13.65
N SER A 94 23.76 6.39 14.63
CA SER A 94 24.15 7.47 15.55
C SER A 94 25.14 7.08 16.67
N PHE A 95 25.53 5.81 16.79
CA PHE A 95 26.52 5.33 17.78
C PHE A 95 27.90 4.97 17.18
N ARG A 96 28.25 5.46 15.99
CA ARG A 96 29.60 5.31 15.41
C ARG A 96 30.34 6.63 15.23
#